data_AF-A0A1Y2GVV7-F1
#
_entry.id   AF-A0A1Y2GVV7-F1
#
_cell.length_a   1.000
_cell.length_b   1.000
_cell.length_c   1.000
_cell.angle_alpha   90.00
_cell.angle_beta   90.00
_cell.angle_gamma   90.00
#
_symmetry.space_group_name_H-M   'P 1'
#
loop_
_entity.id
_entity.type
_entity.pdbx_description
1 polymer ?
#
loop_
_entity_poly.entity_id
_entity_poly.type
_entity_poly.pdbx_seq_one_letter_code
_entity_poly.pdbx_strand_id
1 'polypeptide(L)'
;MRFIWQCIYYLLILTTMFMQVYSPEPSLLLGLFAVISGFAVVFLLLELIQCLHDPQRYLTSPYNYVDLLAFTLPLVGSILQIVNIIQEDREGNTSLLSFSVLLICLHFLFELRVNERVCHFVTIVVQILGRIRVFFMFFAVGIFAFATAILHLYWACPYDNCEDLKEDVSFPKHFLHAFFSTYFFLVS
;
A
#
# COMPACT_ATOMS: atom_id res chain seq x y z
N MET A 1 12.28 -16.34 -19.38
CA MET A 1 11.19 -15.72 -20.18
C MET A 1 10.21 -14.95 -19.29
N ARG A 2 9.50 -15.58 -18.33
CA ARG A 2 8.52 -14.93 -17.45
C ARG A 2 9.05 -13.66 -16.73
N PHE A 3 10.24 -13.76 -16.12
CA PHE A 3 10.88 -12.62 -15.43
C PHE A 3 11.09 -11.39 -16.32
N ILE A 4 11.52 -11.59 -17.57
CA ILE A 4 11.76 -10.48 -18.51
C ILE A 4 10.44 -9.76 -18.84
N TRP A 5 9.36 -10.53 -19.05
CA TRP A 5 8.03 -9.96 -19.28
C TRP A 5 7.50 -9.21 -18.06
N GLN A 6 7.78 -9.68 -16.85
CA GLN A 6 7.44 -8.95 -15.61
C GLN A 6 8.24 -7.65 -15.50
N CYS A 7 9.54 -7.65 -15.81
CA CYS A 7 10.34 -6.43 -15.86
C CYS A 7 9.78 -5.40 -16.85
N ILE A 8 9.41 -5.84 -18.07
CA ILE A 8 8.79 -4.97 -19.07
C ILE A 8 7.46 -4.40 -18.53
N TYR A 9 6.65 -5.23 -17.90
CA TYR A 9 5.39 -4.81 -17.28
C TYR A 9 5.59 -3.73 -16.19
N TYR A 10 6.58 -3.90 -15.30
CA TYR A 10 6.88 -2.87 -14.29
C TYR A 10 7.39 -1.58 -14.89
N LEU A 11 8.26 -1.66 -15.90
CA LEU A 11 8.73 -0.48 -16.62
C LEU A 11 7.56 0.25 -17.28
N LEU A 12 6.62 -0.48 -17.90
CA LEU A 12 5.43 0.09 -18.52
C LEU A 12 4.55 0.83 -17.50
N ILE A 13 4.35 0.26 -16.31
CA ILE A 13 3.58 0.93 -15.27
C ILE A 13 4.32 2.18 -14.79
N LEU A 14 5.63 2.07 -14.52
CA LEU A 14 6.43 3.20 -14.05
C LEU A 14 6.42 4.35 -15.05
N THR A 15 6.63 4.08 -16.34
CA THR A 15 6.58 5.10 -17.40
C THR A 15 5.20 5.71 -17.54
N THR A 16 4.13 4.92 -17.41
CA THR A 16 2.75 5.43 -17.44
C THR A 16 2.48 6.38 -16.27
N MET A 17 3.01 6.09 -15.08
CA MET A 17 2.88 6.97 -13.91
C MET A 17 3.63 8.28 -14.10
N PHE A 18 4.87 8.22 -14.59
CA PHE A 18 5.63 9.44 -14.92
C PHE A 18 4.90 10.26 -16.00
N MET A 19 4.37 9.62 -17.05
CA MET A 19 3.57 10.31 -18.06
C MET A 19 2.32 10.95 -17.46
N GLN A 20 1.59 10.25 -16.60
CA GLN A 20 0.39 10.78 -15.94
C GLN A 20 0.69 12.05 -15.13
N VAL A 21 1.85 12.12 -14.47
CA VAL A 21 2.24 13.28 -13.65
C VAL A 21 2.79 14.43 -14.49
N TYR A 22 3.63 14.14 -15.49
CA TYR A 22 4.40 15.16 -16.20
C TYR A 22 3.77 15.59 -17.54
N SER A 23 2.95 14.76 -18.17
CA SER A 23 2.31 15.06 -19.46
C SER A 23 1.00 14.27 -19.64
N PRO A 24 -0.13 14.80 -19.15
CA PRO A 24 -1.40 14.08 -19.17
C PRO A 24 -2.09 14.20 -20.53
N GLU A 25 -1.52 13.62 -21.58
CA GLU A 25 -2.23 13.44 -22.85
C GLU A 25 -3.24 12.28 -22.71
N PRO A 26 -4.55 12.55 -22.78
CA PRO A 26 -5.57 11.57 -22.39
C PRO A 26 -5.64 10.36 -23.32
N SER A 27 -5.41 10.55 -24.62
CA SER A 27 -5.42 9.48 -25.62
C SER A 27 -4.27 8.48 -25.44
N LEU A 28 -3.07 8.98 -25.14
CA LEU A 28 -1.89 8.16 -24.90
C LEU A 28 -1.99 7.42 -23.56
N LEU A 29 -2.45 8.10 -22.51
CA LEU A 29 -2.68 7.48 -21.20
C LEU A 29 -3.72 6.36 -21.27
N LEU A 30 -4.83 6.57 -21.98
CA LEU A 30 -5.86 5.55 -22.14
C LEU A 30 -5.30 4.29 -22.81
N GLY A 31 -4.50 4.45 -23.87
CA GLY A 31 -3.81 3.33 -24.52
C GLY A 31 -2.87 2.59 -23.58
N LEU A 32 -2.07 3.32 -22.80
CA LEU A 32 -1.15 2.73 -21.81
C LEU A 32 -1.89 1.95 -20.72
N PHE A 33 -2.95 2.51 -20.14
CA PHE A 33 -3.76 1.80 -19.13
C PHE A 33 -4.45 0.56 -19.70
N ALA A 34 -4.93 0.61 -20.95
CA ALA A 34 -5.50 -0.56 -21.62
C ALA A 34 -4.47 -1.68 -21.80
N VAL A 35 -3.24 -1.34 -22.18
CA VAL A 35 -2.13 -2.32 -22.30
C VAL A 35 -1.77 -2.89 -20.93
N ILE A 36 -1.63 -2.06 -19.90
CA ILE A 36 -1.35 -2.51 -18.52
C ILE A 36 -2.43 -3.48 -18.03
N SER A 37 -3.70 -3.14 -18.26
CA SER A 37 -4.84 -4.00 -17.90
C SER A 37 -4.74 -5.36 -18.61
N GLY A 38 -4.45 -5.36 -19.92
CA GLY A 38 -4.25 -6.59 -20.69
C GLY A 38 -3.14 -7.48 -20.13
N PHE A 39 -1.96 -6.91 -19.86
CA PHE A 39 -0.86 -7.67 -19.25
C PHE A 39 -1.22 -8.19 -17.85
N ALA A 40 -1.88 -7.38 -17.02
CA ALA A 40 -2.29 -7.77 -15.68
C ALA A 40 -3.25 -8.96 -15.71
N VAL A 41 -4.22 -8.97 -16.63
CA VAL A 41 -5.14 -10.10 -16.81
C VAL A 41 -4.39 -11.37 -17.23
N VAL A 42 -3.44 -11.27 -18.17
CA VAL A 42 -2.63 -12.43 -18.59
C VAL A 42 -1.82 -12.99 -17.41
N PHE A 43 -1.18 -12.15 -16.60
CA PHE A 43 -0.45 -12.61 -15.41
C PHE A 43 -1.36 -13.22 -14.35
N LEU A 44 -2.55 -12.65 -14.12
CA LEU A 44 -3.54 -13.23 -13.21
C LEU A 44 -4.04 -14.59 -13.68
N LEU A 45 -4.22 -14.79 -14.98
CA LEU A 45 -4.58 -16.10 -15.54
C LEU A 45 -3.47 -17.13 -15.33
N LEU A 46 -2.21 -16.74 -15.50
CA LEU A 46 -1.07 -17.62 -15.21
C LEU A 46 -1.01 -18.00 -13.73
N GLU A 47 -1.24 -17.04 -12.82
CA GLU A 47 -1.35 -17.29 -11.38
C GLU A 47 -2.54 -18.19 -11.03
N LEU A 48 -3.69 -18.02 -11.69
CA LEU A 48 -4.85 -18.88 -11.51
C LEU A 48 -4.55 -20.32 -11.93
N ILE A 49 -3.89 -20.52 -13.07
CA ILE A 49 -3.46 -21.85 -13.52
C ILE A 49 -2.51 -22.48 -12.50
N GLN A 50 -1.57 -21.71 -11.95
CA GLN A 50 -0.63 -22.17 -10.92
C GLN A 50 -1.36 -22.53 -9.61
N CYS A 51 -2.39 -21.77 -9.23
CA CYS A 51 -3.24 -22.05 -8.08
C CYS A 51 -4.07 -23.33 -8.27
N LEU A 52 -4.65 -23.55 -9.46
CA LEU A 52 -5.42 -24.75 -9.77
C LEU A 52 -4.56 -26.02 -9.80
N HIS A 53 -3.29 -25.91 -10.20
CA HIS A 53 -2.39 -27.05 -10.27
C HIS A 53 -1.99 -27.56 -8.87
N ASP A 54 -1.80 -26.66 -7.90
CA ASP A 54 -1.30 -27.03 -6.56
C ASP A 54 -1.85 -26.11 -5.45
N PRO A 55 -3.17 -26.18 -5.14
CA PRO A 55 -3.86 -25.18 -4.33
C PRO A 55 -3.40 -25.15 -2.87
N GLN A 56 -3.06 -26.32 -2.30
CA GLN A 56 -2.62 -26.40 -0.90
C GLN A 56 -1.27 -25.70 -0.69
N ARG A 57 -0.33 -25.92 -1.61
CA ARG A 57 0.99 -25.27 -1.59
C ARG A 57 0.88 -23.79 -1.94
N TYR A 58 -0.07 -23.45 -2.81
CA TYR A 58 -0.32 -22.06 -3.19
C TYR A 58 -0.77 -21.22 -1.99
N LEU A 59 -1.76 -21.70 -1.23
CA LEU A 59 -2.34 -20.97 -0.10
C LEU A 59 -1.41 -20.86 1.12
N THR A 60 -0.38 -21.70 1.22
CA THR A 60 0.60 -21.63 2.32
C THR A 60 1.75 -20.66 2.06
N SER A 61 2.00 -20.27 0.81
CA SER A 61 3.10 -19.37 0.44
C SER A 61 2.69 -17.90 0.59
N PRO A 62 3.31 -17.12 1.51
CA PRO A 62 2.99 -15.70 1.65
C PRO A 62 3.31 -14.89 0.39
N TYR A 63 4.26 -15.36 -0.42
CA TYR A 63 4.68 -14.68 -1.64
C TYR A 63 3.59 -14.68 -2.72
N ASN A 64 2.82 -15.76 -2.82
CA ASN A 64 1.79 -15.87 -3.85
C ASN A 64 0.66 -14.85 -3.62
N TYR A 65 0.36 -14.51 -2.36
CA TYR A 65 -0.58 -13.44 -2.04
C TYR A 65 -0.05 -12.07 -2.45
N VAL A 66 1.25 -11.81 -2.27
CA VAL A 66 1.88 -10.57 -2.71
C VAL A 66 1.86 -10.48 -4.23
N ASP A 67 2.16 -11.58 -4.93
CA ASP A 67 2.10 -11.66 -6.39
C ASP A 67 0.67 -11.39 -6.90
N LEU A 68 -0.34 -12.00 -6.28
CA LEU A 68 -1.75 -11.76 -6.62
C LEU A 68 -2.11 -10.27 -6.44
N LEU A 69 -1.79 -9.70 -5.27
CA LEU A 69 -2.06 -8.29 -4.97
C LEU A 69 -1.37 -7.34 -5.96
N ALA A 70 -0.13 -7.65 -6.32
CA ALA A 70 0.67 -6.86 -7.25
C ALA A 70 0.11 -6.81 -8.67
N PHE A 71 -0.70 -7.80 -9.08
CA PHE A 71 -1.40 -7.76 -10.38
C PHE A 71 -2.84 -7.27 -10.26
N THR A 72 -3.55 -7.58 -9.18
CA THR A 72 -4.95 -7.15 -9.00
C THR A 72 -5.08 -5.66 -8.78
N LEU A 73 -4.18 -5.04 -8.02
CA LEU A 73 -4.31 -3.61 -7.70
C LEU A 73 -4.04 -2.70 -8.89
N PRO A 74 -2.98 -2.92 -9.70
CA PRO A 74 -2.80 -2.16 -10.94
C PRO A 74 -3.91 -2.41 -11.94
N LEU A 75 -4.48 -3.62 -11.99
CA LEU A 75 -5.67 -3.90 -12.81
C LEU A 75 -6.84 -3.02 -12.39
N VAL A 76 -7.23 -3.07 -11.11
CA VAL A 76 -8.34 -2.25 -10.57
C VAL A 76 -8.06 -0.76 -10.76
N GLY A 77 -6.84 -0.30 -10.47
CA GLY A 77 -6.41 1.08 -10.67
C GLY A 77 -6.49 1.52 -12.13
N SER A 78 -6.05 0.69 -13.07
CA SER A 78 -6.12 0.99 -14.51
C SER A 78 -7.55 1.04 -15.02
N ILE A 79 -8.44 0.15 -14.57
CA ILE A 79 -9.86 0.16 -14.95
C ILE A 79 -10.54 1.43 -14.44
N LEU A 80 -10.33 1.78 -13.17
CA LEU A 80 -10.89 3.00 -12.58
C LEU A 80 -10.38 4.24 -13.32
N GLN A 81 -9.09 4.28 -13.67
CA GLN A 81 -8.51 5.41 -14.39
C GLN A 81 -9.09 5.54 -15.81
N ILE A 82 -9.30 4.42 -16.51
CA ILE A 82 -9.96 4.41 -17.83
C ILE A 82 -11.39 4.97 -17.72
N VAL A 83 -12.16 4.53 -16.71
CA VAL A 83 -13.52 5.03 -16.48
C VAL A 83 -13.53 6.54 -16.21
N ASN A 84 -12.63 7.02 -15.34
CA ASN A 84 -12.52 8.45 -15.03
C ASN A 84 -12.16 9.29 -16.26
N ILE A 85 -11.25 8.80 -17.11
CA ILE A 85 -10.88 9.49 -18.36
C ILE A 85 -12.09 9.56 -19.32
N ILE A 86 -12.89 8.50 -19.40
CA ILE A 86 -14.09 8.45 -20.27
C ILE A 86 -15.22 9.35 -19.73
N GLN A 87 -15.38 9.43 -18.42
CA GLN A 87 -16.43 10.21 -17.76
C GLN A 87 -16.07 11.70 -17.59
N GLU A 88 -14.88 12.13 -18.03
CA GLU A 88 -14.32 13.48 -17.80
C GLU A 88 -14.26 13.91 -16.32
N ASP A 89 -14.35 12.95 -15.41
CA ASP A 89 -14.33 13.21 -13.97
C ASP A 89 -12.87 13.42 -13.53
N ARG A 90 -12.51 14.69 -13.29
CA ARG A 90 -11.15 15.11 -12.90
C ARG A 90 -10.79 14.76 -11.46
N GLU A 91 -11.75 14.33 -10.63
CA GLU A 91 -11.51 13.84 -9.27
C GLU A 91 -11.21 12.33 -9.24
N GLY A 92 -10.38 11.87 -10.18
CA GLY A 92 -9.93 10.49 -10.17
C GLY A 92 -9.22 10.13 -8.86
N ASN A 93 -9.51 8.95 -8.32
CA ASN A 93 -8.93 8.40 -7.08
C ASN A 93 -7.40 8.23 -7.17
N THR A 94 -6.66 9.33 -7.10
CA THR A 94 -5.19 9.40 -7.15
C THR A 94 -4.54 8.57 -6.05
N SER A 95 -5.19 8.45 -4.88
CA SER A 95 -4.70 7.67 -3.75
C SER A 95 -4.55 6.17 -4.09
N LEU A 96 -5.55 5.57 -4.74
CA LEU A 96 -5.54 4.13 -5.06
C LEU A 96 -4.47 3.79 -6.09
N LEU A 97 -4.24 4.71 -7.03
CA LEU A 97 -3.17 4.64 -8.01
C LEU A 97 -1.80 4.75 -7.33
N SER A 98 -1.59 5.68 -6.40
CA SER A 98 -0.36 5.79 -5.61
C SER A 98 -0.06 4.52 -4.80
N PHE A 99 -1.07 3.93 -4.15
CA PHE A 99 -0.90 2.66 -3.44
C PHE A 99 -0.54 1.50 -4.37
N SER A 100 -1.13 1.46 -5.57
CA SER A 100 -0.81 0.45 -6.59
C SER A 100 0.66 0.56 -7.02
N VAL A 101 1.18 1.78 -7.24
CA VAL A 101 2.59 2.01 -7.58
C VAL A 101 3.51 1.55 -6.48
N LEU A 102 3.21 1.90 -5.22
CA LEU A 102 4.01 1.46 -4.08
C LEU A 102 4.10 -0.06 -4.02
N LEU A 103 2.97 -0.75 -4.24
CA LEU A 103 2.91 -2.20 -4.23
C LEU A 103 3.64 -2.84 -5.40
N ILE A 104 3.58 -2.26 -6.59
CA ILE A 104 4.37 -2.71 -7.75
C ILE A 104 5.87 -2.54 -7.47
N CYS A 105 6.29 -1.40 -6.91
CA CYS A 105 7.69 -1.17 -6.55
C CYS A 105 8.17 -2.17 -5.50
N LEU A 106 7.34 -2.45 -4.49
CA LEU A 106 7.63 -3.43 -3.44
C LEU A 106 7.63 -4.86 -4.00
N HIS A 107 6.74 -5.19 -4.93
CA HIS A 107 6.71 -6.47 -5.63
C HIS A 107 7.95 -6.67 -6.50
N PHE A 108 8.38 -5.64 -7.23
CA PHE A 108 9.62 -5.65 -7.99
C PHE A 108 10.83 -5.96 -7.09
N LEU A 109 10.91 -5.33 -5.91
CA LEU A 109 11.96 -5.63 -4.93
C LEU A 109 11.96 -7.10 -4.48
N PHE A 110 10.79 -7.72 -4.33
CA PHE A 110 10.70 -9.14 -4.03
C PHE A 110 11.09 -10.03 -5.19
N GLU A 111 10.74 -9.69 -6.42
CA GLU A 111 11.13 -10.44 -7.62
C GLU A 111 12.64 -10.36 -7.90
N LEU A 112 13.31 -9.30 -7.46
CA LEU A 112 14.78 -9.22 -7.52
C LEU A 112 15.49 -10.33 -6.73
N ARG A 113 14.79 -11.08 -5.85
CA ARG A 113 15.33 -12.29 -5.18
C ARG A 113 15.78 -13.38 -6.14
N VAL A 114 15.33 -13.35 -7.40
CA VAL A 114 15.79 -14.28 -8.45
C VAL A 114 17.30 -14.10 -8.70
N ASN A 115 17.85 -12.92 -8.43
CA ASN A 115 19.29 -12.68 -8.49
C ASN A 115 19.96 -13.09 -7.17
N GLU A 116 20.94 -13.98 -7.24
CA GLU A 116 21.64 -14.57 -6.08
C GLU A 116 22.21 -13.50 -5.13
N ARG A 117 22.73 -12.38 -5.66
CA ARG A 117 23.26 -11.28 -4.85
C ARG A 117 22.18 -10.54 -4.05
N VAL A 118 20.98 -10.39 -4.63
CA VAL A 118 19.88 -9.65 -4.00
C VAL A 118 19.05 -10.58 -3.10
N CYS A 119 19.01 -11.87 -3.41
CA CYS A 119 18.33 -12.90 -2.61
C CYS A 119 18.78 -12.88 -1.14
N HIS A 120 20.08 -12.80 -0.91
CA HIS A 120 20.64 -12.74 0.44
C HIS A 120 20.15 -11.51 1.21
N PHE A 121 20.16 -10.34 0.56
CA PHE A 121 19.68 -9.10 1.17
C PHE A 121 18.18 -9.15 1.49
N VAL A 122 17.35 -9.56 0.54
CA VAL A 122 15.89 -9.66 0.73
C VAL A 122 15.56 -10.66 1.86
N THR A 123 16.27 -11.78 1.92
CA THR A 123 16.09 -12.78 2.99
C THR A 123 16.40 -12.20 4.36
N ILE A 124 17.49 -11.44 4.51
CA ILE A 124 17.83 -10.74 5.75
C ILE A 124 16.71 -9.77 6.15
N VAL A 125 16.24 -8.94 5.21
CA VAL A 125 15.17 -7.96 5.48
C VAL A 125 13.90 -8.66 5.97
N VAL A 126 13.48 -9.75 5.32
CA VAL A 126 12.29 -10.52 5.73
C VAL A 126 12.49 -11.14 7.12
N GLN A 127 13.68 -11.66 7.43
CA GLN A 127 13.97 -12.20 8.76
C GLN A 127 13.93 -11.13 9.85
N ILE A 128 14.49 -9.95 9.59
CA ILE A 128 14.45 -8.80 10.52
C ILE A 128 13.00 -8.34 10.71
N LEU A 129 12.24 -8.22 9.62
CA LEU A 129 10.82 -7.89 9.68
C LEU A 129 10.01 -8.92 10.48
N GLY A 130 10.39 -10.20 10.45
CA GLY A 130 9.79 -11.23 11.31
C GLY A 130 10.10 -11.00 12.79
N ARG A 131 11.34 -10.64 13.13
CA ARG A 131 11.76 -10.39 14.52
C ARG A 131 11.18 -9.11 15.10
N ILE A 132 11.06 -8.06 14.30
CA ILE A 132 10.55 -6.75 14.76
C ILE A 132 9.04 -6.77 15.03
N ARG A 133 8.30 -7.81 14.58
CA ARG A 133 6.84 -7.94 14.85
C ARG A 133 6.51 -7.84 16.33
N VAL A 134 7.30 -8.50 17.18
CA VAL A 134 7.08 -8.49 18.63
C VAL A 134 7.25 -7.08 19.19
N PHE A 135 8.28 -6.36 18.73
CA PHE A 135 8.48 -4.95 19.09
C PHE A 135 7.29 -4.08 18.66
N PHE A 136 6.83 -4.21 17.41
CA PHE A 136 5.66 -3.49 16.93
C PHE A 136 4.38 -3.81 17.71
N MET A 137 4.21 -5.04 18.20
CA MET A 137 3.07 -5.41 19.02
C MET A 137 3.08 -4.67 20.36
N PHE A 138 4.20 -4.68 21.07
CA PHE A 138 4.35 -3.92 22.33
C PHE A 138 4.21 -2.41 22.09
N PHE A 139 4.79 -1.93 21.01
CA PHE A 139 4.70 -0.53 20.62
C PHE A 139 3.25 -0.10 20.31
N ALA A 140 2.50 -0.92 19.58
CA ALA A 140 1.09 -0.67 19.28
C ALA A 140 0.21 -0.67 20.55
N VAL A 141 0.44 -1.61 21.48
CA VAL A 141 -0.23 -1.63 22.79
C VAL A 141 0.10 -0.37 23.58
N GLY A 142 1.37 0.06 23.55
CA GLY A 142 1.81 1.31 24.18
C GLY A 142 1.06 2.52 23.61
N ILE A 143 1.06 2.71 22.28
CA ILE A 143 0.35 3.81 21.64
C ILE A 143 -1.13 3.77 21.99
N PHE A 144 -1.76 2.58 21.97
CA PHE A 144 -3.16 2.43 22.32
C PHE A 144 -3.43 2.86 23.78
N ALA A 145 -2.62 2.37 24.73
CA ALA A 145 -2.76 2.72 26.14
C ALA A 145 -2.58 4.23 26.38
N PHE A 146 -1.58 4.85 25.75
CA PHE A 146 -1.35 6.30 25.86
C PHE A 146 -2.46 7.12 25.18
N ALA A 147 -2.94 6.70 24.00
CA ALA A 147 -4.06 7.36 23.31
C ALA A 147 -5.35 7.29 24.15
N THR A 148 -5.63 6.13 24.77
CA THR A 148 -6.76 5.96 25.69
C THR A 148 -6.60 6.81 26.95
N ALA A 149 -5.39 6.94 27.52
CA ALA A 149 -5.13 7.80 28.67
C ALA A 149 -5.35 9.29 28.35
N ILE A 150 -4.88 9.76 27.19
CA ILE A 150 -5.10 11.14 26.72
C ILE A 150 -6.60 11.40 26.49
N LEU A 151 -7.31 10.43 25.89
CA LEU A 151 -8.75 10.56 25.68
C LEU A 151 -9.51 10.56 27.02
N HIS A 152 -9.15 9.70 27.97
CA HIS A 152 -9.73 9.72 29.30
C HIS A 152 -9.46 11.04 30.02
N LEU A 153 -8.25 11.59 29.91
CA LEU A 153 -7.91 12.89 30.49
C LEU A 153 -8.76 14.02 29.89
N TYR A 154 -9.03 13.97 28.57
CA TYR A 154 -9.90 14.93 27.90
C TYR A 154 -11.37 14.83 28.38
N TRP A 155 -11.86 13.62 28.66
CA TRP A 155 -13.26 13.40 29.06
C TRP A 155 -13.50 13.42 30.58
N ALA A 156 -12.47 13.25 31.40
CA ALA A 156 -12.58 13.13 32.86
C ALA A 156 -12.67 14.47 33.61
N CYS A 157 -12.92 15.61 32.93
CA CYS A 157 -13.14 16.89 33.59
C CYS A 157 -14.30 16.80 34.60
N PRO A 158 -14.05 16.96 35.92
CA PRO A 158 -15.07 16.79 36.96
C PRO A 158 -15.71 18.11 37.42
N TYR A 159 -15.42 19.24 36.76
CA TYR A 159 -15.95 20.56 37.14
C TYR A 159 -16.66 21.26 35.97
N ASP A 160 -17.80 21.89 36.28
CA ASP A 160 -18.75 22.55 35.35
C ASP A 160 -18.17 23.68 34.49
N ASN A 161 -16.91 24.10 34.69
CA ASN A 161 -16.26 25.22 33.97
C ASN A 161 -15.02 24.80 33.15
N CYS A 162 -15.01 23.60 32.54
CA CYS A 162 -13.96 23.17 31.62
C CYS A 162 -14.18 23.67 30.16
N GLU A 163 -14.67 24.89 29.95
CA GLU A 163 -14.67 25.51 28.62
C GLU A 163 -13.33 26.22 28.33
N ASP A 164 -12.72 26.87 29.33
CA ASP A 164 -11.47 27.63 29.15
C ASP A 164 -10.23 26.75 28.89
N LEU A 165 -10.17 25.51 29.42
CA LEU A 165 -9.03 24.61 29.16
C LEU A 165 -9.09 23.92 27.79
N LYS A 166 -10.25 23.95 27.11
CA LYS A 166 -10.45 23.33 25.79
C LYS A 166 -9.99 24.22 24.63
N GLU A 167 -9.82 25.52 24.86
CA GLU A 167 -9.35 26.48 23.85
C GLU A 167 -7.83 26.65 23.87
N ASP A 168 -7.18 26.63 25.06
CA ASP A 168 -5.74 26.89 25.18
C ASP A 168 -4.84 25.67 25.02
N VAL A 169 -5.35 24.45 25.23
CA VAL A 169 -4.59 23.21 24.98
C VAL A 169 -5.23 22.44 23.85
N SER A 170 -4.53 22.35 22.73
CA SER A 170 -4.94 21.68 21.48
C SER A 170 -5.00 20.16 21.61
N PHE A 171 -5.66 19.64 22.64
CA PHE A 171 -5.84 18.21 22.80
C PHE A 171 -6.70 17.65 21.65
N PRO A 172 -6.25 16.55 21.01
CA PRO A 172 -6.96 15.97 19.89
C PRO A 172 -8.33 15.42 20.32
N LYS A 173 -9.39 16.02 19.78
CA LYS A 173 -10.79 15.66 20.06
C LYS A 173 -11.19 14.27 19.52
N HIS A 174 -10.41 13.71 18.60
CA HIS A 174 -10.67 12.43 17.93
C HIS A 174 -9.59 11.41 18.26
N PHE A 175 -9.99 10.15 18.50
CA PHE A 175 -9.10 9.04 18.84
C PHE A 175 -7.95 8.86 17.85
N LEU A 176 -8.21 8.97 16.54
CA LEU A 176 -7.17 8.85 15.51
C LEU A 176 -6.11 9.95 15.62
N HIS A 177 -6.53 11.18 15.91
CA HIS A 177 -5.59 12.29 16.07
C HIS A 177 -4.77 12.13 17.36
N ALA A 178 -5.38 11.62 18.45
CA ALA A 178 -4.67 11.25 19.68
C ALA A 178 -3.65 10.11 19.44
N PHE A 179 -4.04 9.12 18.64
CA PHE A 179 -3.18 8.00 18.26
C PHE A 179 -1.96 8.47 17.45
N PHE A 180 -2.16 9.29 16.41
CA PHE A 180 -1.05 9.84 15.62
C PHE A 180 -0.16 10.77 16.41
N SER A 181 -0.73 11.66 17.24
CA SER A 181 0.04 12.56 18.11
C SER A 181 0.92 11.78 19.10
N THR A 182 0.38 10.71 19.70
CA THR A 182 1.11 9.80 20.60
C THR A 182 2.25 9.08 19.87
N TYR A 183 2.01 8.59 18.65
CA TYR A 183 3.04 7.97 17.83
C TYR A 183 4.20 8.94 17.55
N PHE A 184 3.91 10.17 17.11
CA PHE A 184 4.95 11.16 16.83
C PHE A 184 5.75 11.54 18.08
N PHE A 185 5.09 11.65 19.23
CA PHE A 185 5.75 11.96 20.50
C PHE A 185 6.69 10.86 21.01
N LEU A 186 6.37 9.59 20.73
CA LEU A 186 7.19 8.44 21.14
C LEU A 186 8.39 8.18 20.22
N VAL A 187 8.35 8.71 18.99
CA VAL A 187 9.38 8.51 17.96
C VAL A 187 10.36 9.70 17.88
N SER A 188 9.94 10.90 18.32
CA SER A 188 10.77 12.11 18.44
C SER A 188 11.70 12.08 19.65
#